data_AF-A0A135Z8L5-F1
#
_entry.id   AF-A0A135Z8L5-F1
#
_cell.length_a   1.000
_cell.length_b   1.000
_cell.length_c   1.000
_cell.angle_alpha   90.00
_cell.angle_beta   90.00
_cell.angle_gamma   90.00
#
_symmetry.space_group_name_H-M   'P 1'
#
loop_
_entity.id
_entity.type
_entity.pdbx_description
1 polymer ?
#
loop_
_entity_poly.entity_id
_entity_poly.type
_entity_poly.pdbx_seq_one_letter_code
_entity_poly.pdbx_strand_id
1 'polypeptide(L)'
;MFEEPKLLKEPREGVPEVIDTLEAYKKYCSLLTEGSGPLAADAERASGFRYSHEDWLIQFKRKGAGIGLLDPIELTKLGADWNEFNKAVGDAPWIIHDSMQDLPGFFDIGLRPRALFDTEIAAKLLGRKRFGLSSVTEYYLGLTLAKEHSAADWSYRPLPRDWRNYAALDVELLIELEEVMRAELKKQGKLSWAEEEFAHLLIAGAKKKAKHPRPWLRISHISVLMHDKIGLMIAKELWQKRDELARQYDIAPTLLLSDAAIIEASKRKPNNSRSFRSIRILNERVRIHTGCEQDKMFERYAPIQRKIKPNVWKLVIEKAISKAKSGIDAMSIDDDSSDCNNSNNSNNFYRCLVNSSSNHADYANHADTRFYSDSENYKDSESSRDHIKNNENIADDEHVEHKNISDFENSFEQDCQCAPKSMKYWREHHPNRFAILQKVKAVVMRIAEDTHTPMDVLIKPQIIRNLCWNDDIKNIDVRLFLIEQGARVWQVDLISESVTRVII
;
A
#
# COMPACT_ATOMS: atom_id res chain seq x y z
N MET A 1 9.50 -25.91 -24.33
CA MET A 1 10.82 -25.44 -23.86
C MET A 1 10.60 -24.06 -23.29
N PHE A 2 10.79 -23.87 -21.99
CA PHE A 2 10.88 -22.51 -21.44
C PHE A 2 12.32 -22.08 -21.70
N GLU A 3 12.51 -21.03 -22.51
CA GLU A 3 13.82 -20.37 -22.58
C GLU A 3 14.22 -19.94 -21.16
N GLU A 4 15.48 -20.10 -20.79
CA GLU A 4 15.99 -19.56 -19.52
C GLU A 4 15.80 -18.04 -19.50
N PRO A 5 15.36 -17.46 -18.37
CA PRO A 5 15.12 -16.04 -18.29
C PRO A 5 16.41 -15.25 -18.51
N LYS A 6 16.33 -14.19 -19.32
CA LYS A 6 17.47 -13.37 -19.72
C LYS A 6 17.47 -12.09 -18.88
N LEU A 7 18.61 -11.78 -18.25
CA LEU A 7 18.79 -10.52 -17.53
C LEU A 7 18.79 -9.34 -18.52
N LEU A 8 17.86 -8.42 -18.36
CA LEU A 8 17.86 -7.15 -19.08
C LEU A 8 18.70 -6.15 -18.30
N LYS A 9 19.92 -5.88 -18.80
CA LYS A 9 20.89 -5.02 -18.10
C LYS A 9 20.65 -3.54 -18.31
N GLU A 10 20.18 -3.14 -19.50
CA GLU A 10 19.93 -1.75 -19.88
C GLU A 10 18.72 -1.67 -20.83
N PRO A 11 18.02 -0.52 -20.90
CA PRO A 11 16.96 -0.29 -21.88
C PRO A 11 17.47 -0.43 -23.32
N ARG A 12 16.57 -0.80 -24.25
CA ARG A 12 16.93 -1.02 -25.66
C ARG A 12 17.50 0.22 -26.35
N GLU A 13 17.05 1.40 -25.94
CA GLU A 13 17.49 2.70 -26.48
C GLU A 13 18.66 3.32 -25.68
N GLY A 14 19.22 2.57 -24.72
CA GLY A 14 20.25 3.03 -23.81
C GLY A 14 19.71 3.77 -22.59
N VAL A 15 20.61 4.16 -21.69
CA VAL A 15 20.26 4.86 -20.44
C VAL A 15 19.99 6.34 -20.72
N PRO A 16 18.75 6.83 -20.56
CA PRO A 16 18.41 8.23 -20.86
C PRO A 16 19.01 9.20 -19.83
N GLU A 17 19.27 10.43 -20.28
CA GLU A 17 19.59 11.56 -19.39
C GLU A 17 18.32 12.09 -18.71
N VAL A 18 18.50 12.79 -17.59
CA VAL A 18 17.38 13.39 -16.85
C VAL A 18 16.89 14.64 -17.58
N ILE A 19 15.57 14.77 -17.68
CA ILE A 19 14.87 15.94 -18.19
C ILE A 19 14.62 16.88 -17.00
N ASP A 20 15.49 17.88 -16.86
CA ASP A 20 15.48 18.87 -15.78
C ASP A 20 15.44 20.32 -16.31
N THR A 21 15.20 20.52 -17.61
CA THR A 21 15.05 21.83 -18.25
C THR A 21 13.71 21.97 -18.96
N LEU A 22 13.20 23.20 -19.08
CA LEU A 22 11.94 23.47 -19.79
C LEU A 22 12.00 23.12 -21.29
N GLU A 23 13.16 23.32 -21.93
CA GLU A 23 13.34 22.98 -23.34
C GLU A 23 13.24 21.47 -23.56
N ALA A 24 13.96 20.69 -22.75
CA ALA A 24 13.90 19.23 -22.81
C ALA A 24 12.50 18.71 -22.46
N TYR A 25 11.82 19.29 -21.47
CA TYR A 25 10.45 18.96 -21.11
C TYR A 25 9.48 19.17 -22.28
N LYS A 26 9.50 20.35 -22.91
CA LYS A 26 8.65 20.66 -24.07
C LYS A 26 8.92 19.74 -25.24
N LYS A 27 10.19 19.46 -25.52
CA LYS A 27 10.59 18.50 -26.56
C LYS A 27 10.03 17.10 -26.27
N TYR A 28 10.10 16.64 -25.02
CA TYR A 28 9.55 15.35 -24.64
C TYR A 28 8.02 15.31 -24.74
N CYS A 29 7.32 16.39 -24.37
CA CYS A 29 5.87 16.51 -24.61
C CYS A 29 5.51 16.43 -26.11
N SER A 30 6.31 17.04 -27.00
CA SER A 30 6.12 16.88 -28.45
C SER A 30 6.30 15.43 -28.89
N LEU A 31 7.36 14.75 -28.42
CA LEU A 31 7.58 13.32 -28.71
C LEU A 31 6.44 12.44 -28.18
N LEU A 32 5.91 12.74 -26.99
CA LEU A 32 4.76 12.03 -26.45
C LEU A 32 3.52 12.22 -27.31
N THR A 33 3.31 13.41 -27.88
CA THR A 33 2.19 13.70 -28.79
C THR A 33 2.28 12.90 -30.09
N GLU A 34 3.48 12.75 -30.64
CA GLU A 34 3.76 11.92 -31.83
C GLU A 34 3.74 10.42 -31.53
N GLY A 35 3.93 10.05 -30.27
CA GLY A 35 3.87 8.68 -29.79
C GLY A 35 2.46 8.07 -29.85
N SER A 36 2.40 6.75 -29.87
CA SER A 36 1.15 6.00 -29.98
C SER A 36 0.98 4.97 -28.87
N GLY A 37 -0.25 4.52 -28.66
CA GLY A 37 -0.57 3.51 -27.65
C GLY A 37 -0.52 4.03 -26.20
N PRO A 38 -0.45 3.10 -25.23
CA PRO A 38 -0.45 3.40 -23.80
C PRO A 38 0.84 4.11 -23.35
N LEU A 39 0.79 4.71 -22.17
CA LEU A 39 1.93 5.34 -21.49
C LEU A 39 2.36 4.48 -20.31
N ALA A 40 3.55 3.89 -20.36
CA ALA A 40 4.18 3.30 -19.18
C ALA A 40 4.64 4.41 -18.24
N ALA A 41 4.38 4.26 -16.93
CA ALA A 41 4.68 5.28 -15.93
C ALA A 41 5.12 4.64 -14.61
N ASP A 42 6.05 5.31 -13.93
CA ASP A 42 6.53 4.96 -12.59
C ASP A 42 7.04 6.24 -11.88
N ALA A 43 7.34 6.15 -10.57
CA ALA A 43 7.93 7.24 -9.81
C ALA A 43 8.87 6.78 -8.68
N GLU A 44 9.87 7.60 -8.38
CA GLU A 44 10.83 7.33 -7.31
C GLU A 44 10.78 8.37 -6.20
N ARG A 45 10.91 7.91 -4.96
CA ARG A 45 10.79 8.75 -3.75
C ARG A 45 11.99 8.53 -2.84
N ALA A 46 12.40 9.57 -2.12
CA ALA A 46 13.46 9.50 -1.12
C ALA A 46 12.97 8.95 0.24
N SER A 47 12.20 7.86 0.22
CA SER A 47 11.60 7.25 1.40
C SER A 47 12.64 6.83 2.43
N GLY A 48 12.45 7.23 3.68
CA GLY A 48 13.42 6.98 4.77
C GLY A 48 14.55 8.01 4.85
N PHE A 49 14.68 8.90 3.87
CA PHE A 49 15.64 10.02 3.88
C PHE A 49 14.92 11.37 4.06
N ARG A 50 13.86 11.62 3.29
CA ARG A 50 13.04 12.86 3.32
C ARG A 50 11.75 12.70 4.12
N TYR A 51 11.17 13.82 4.52
CA TYR A 51 9.85 13.84 5.14
C TYR A 51 8.77 13.85 4.05
N SER A 52 8.98 14.62 2.99
CA SER A 52 8.03 14.70 1.89
C SER A 52 7.88 13.33 1.22
N HIS A 53 6.66 13.04 0.77
CA HIS A 53 6.35 11.91 -0.10
C HIS A 53 6.35 12.35 -1.57
N GLU A 54 7.04 13.45 -1.87
CA GLU A 54 7.19 13.96 -3.22
C GLU A 54 7.99 12.97 -4.06
N ASP A 55 7.61 12.88 -5.32
CA ASP A 55 8.37 12.16 -6.32
C ASP A 55 9.62 12.98 -6.62
N TRP A 56 10.79 12.35 -6.58
CA TRP A 56 12.08 12.96 -6.92
C TRP A 56 12.54 12.56 -8.33
N LEU A 57 11.87 11.60 -8.96
CA LEU A 57 12.03 11.24 -10.36
C LEU A 57 10.71 10.64 -10.83
N ILE A 58 10.28 10.96 -12.04
CA ILE A 58 9.12 10.35 -12.68
C ILE A 58 9.56 9.77 -14.02
N GLN A 59 9.19 8.53 -14.30
CA GLN A 59 9.60 7.84 -15.52
C GLN A 59 8.40 7.65 -16.42
N PHE A 60 8.63 7.84 -17.71
CA PHE A 60 7.63 7.56 -18.73
C PHE A 60 8.24 6.82 -19.91
N LYS A 61 7.46 5.95 -20.53
CA LYS A 61 7.77 5.39 -21.84
C LYS A 61 6.51 5.33 -22.70
N ARG A 62 6.63 5.79 -23.95
CA ARG A 62 5.58 5.67 -24.97
C ARG A 62 6.20 5.23 -26.29
N LYS A 63 5.50 4.38 -27.04
CA LYS A 63 5.97 3.91 -28.36
C LYS A 63 6.17 5.10 -29.30
N GLY A 64 7.40 5.29 -29.77
CA GLY A 64 7.81 6.42 -30.63
C GLY A 64 8.41 7.62 -29.89
N ALA A 65 8.20 7.73 -28.57
CA ALA A 65 8.76 8.83 -27.77
C ALA A 65 10.02 8.44 -26.97
N GLY A 66 10.27 7.14 -26.79
CA GLY A 66 11.33 6.63 -25.94
C GLY A 66 11.07 6.83 -24.44
N ILE A 67 12.09 6.59 -23.63
CA ILE A 67 12.03 6.78 -22.17
C ILE A 67 12.37 8.23 -21.80
N GLY A 68 11.54 8.85 -20.97
CA GLY A 68 11.83 10.12 -20.31
C GLY A 68 11.97 9.94 -18.81
N LEU A 69 13.06 10.44 -18.24
CA LEU A 69 13.28 10.53 -16.79
C LEU A 69 13.14 11.99 -16.37
N LEU A 70 12.00 12.38 -15.81
CA LEU A 70 11.71 13.78 -15.49
C LEU A 70 12.07 14.07 -14.03
N ASP A 71 12.76 15.19 -13.78
CA ASP A 71 12.97 15.73 -12.43
C ASP A 71 11.80 16.65 -12.06
N PRO A 72 10.77 16.17 -11.34
CA PRO A 72 9.59 16.98 -11.07
C PRO A 72 9.88 18.17 -10.16
N ILE A 73 10.91 18.09 -9.29
CA ILE A 73 11.26 19.15 -8.36
C ILE A 73 11.86 20.34 -9.12
N GLU A 74 12.86 20.08 -9.97
CA GLU A 74 13.48 21.16 -10.75
C GLU A 74 12.54 21.70 -11.83
N LEU A 75 11.78 20.84 -12.52
CA LEU A 75 10.82 21.28 -13.54
C LEU A 75 9.72 22.17 -12.93
N THR A 76 9.19 21.81 -11.76
CA THR A 76 8.19 22.63 -11.06
C THR A 76 8.78 23.98 -10.65
N LYS A 77 10.02 24.00 -10.15
CA LYS A 77 10.75 25.23 -9.80
C LYS A 77 10.98 26.13 -11.02
N LEU A 78 11.23 25.55 -12.19
CA LEU A 78 11.37 26.28 -13.45
C LEU A 78 10.02 26.71 -14.05
N GLY A 79 8.89 26.27 -13.49
CA GLY A 79 7.55 26.64 -13.94
C GLY A 79 7.02 25.80 -15.11
N ALA A 80 7.40 24.53 -15.20
CA ALA A 80 6.81 23.60 -16.16
C ALA A 80 5.29 23.45 -15.93
N ASP A 81 4.49 23.58 -16.99
CA ASP A 81 3.05 23.33 -16.93
C ASP A 81 2.76 21.86 -17.22
N TRP A 82 2.43 21.08 -16.19
CA TRP A 82 2.05 19.67 -16.30
C TRP A 82 0.76 19.44 -17.11
N ASN A 83 -0.02 20.47 -17.40
CA ASN A 83 -1.13 20.35 -18.36
C ASN A 83 -0.63 20.19 -19.80
N GLU A 84 0.56 20.68 -20.16
CA GLU A 84 1.18 20.39 -21.46
C GLU A 84 1.41 18.87 -21.60
N PHE A 85 1.91 18.23 -20.54
CA PHE A 85 2.07 16.77 -20.48
C PHE A 85 0.71 16.05 -20.60
N ASN A 86 -0.29 16.46 -19.83
CA ASN A 86 -1.63 15.88 -19.90
C ASN A 86 -2.24 15.98 -21.32
N LYS A 87 -2.05 17.11 -22.00
CA LYS A 87 -2.51 17.30 -23.39
C LYS A 87 -1.76 16.42 -24.38
N ALA A 88 -0.44 16.26 -24.22
CA ALA A 88 0.38 15.41 -25.07
C ALA A 88 0.01 13.92 -24.97
N VAL A 89 -0.32 13.46 -23.77
CA VAL A 89 -0.74 12.07 -23.53
C VAL A 89 -2.19 11.84 -23.96
N GLY A 90 -3.07 12.79 -23.70
CA GLY A 90 -4.50 12.71 -24.06
C GLY A 90 -5.25 11.66 -23.26
N ASP A 91 -6.03 10.82 -23.95
CA ASP A 91 -6.83 9.73 -23.36
C ASP A 91 -6.09 8.39 -23.27
N ALA A 92 -4.79 8.36 -23.53
CA ALA A 92 -4.02 7.13 -23.50
C ALA A 92 -4.06 6.51 -22.09
N PRO A 93 -4.27 5.18 -21.98
CA PRO A 93 -4.21 4.50 -20.70
C PRO A 93 -2.78 4.49 -20.16
N TRP A 94 -2.67 4.68 -18.85
CA TRP A 94 -1.40 4.64 -18.13
C TRP A 94 -1.17 3.22 -17.62
N ILE A 95 0.02 2.68 -17.81
CA ILE A 95 0.43 1.39 -17.31
C ILE A 95 1.35 1.62 -16.13
N ILE A 96 0.93 1.17 -14.95
CA ILE A 96 1.68 1.34 -13.69
C ILE A 96 1.72 -0.01 -12.98
N HIS A 97 2.76 -0.24 -12.18
CA HIS A 97 2.86 -1.40 -11.29
C HIS A 97 2.60 -0.95 -9.85
N ASP A 98 1.62 -1.54 -9.14
CA ASP A 98 1.20 -1.07 -7.80
C ASP A 98 0.85 0.43 -7.78
N SER A 99 -0.11 0.82 -8.63
CA SER A 99 -0.45 2.23 -8.93
C SER A 99 -0.82 3.09 -7.73
N MET A 100 -1.18 2.51 -6.58
CA MET A 100 -1.50 3.26 -5.36
C MET A 100 -0.28 3.86 -4.66
N GLN A 101 0.93 3.47 -5.09
CA GLN A 101 2.16 4.16 -4.71
C GLN A 101 2.29 5.48 -5.46
N ASP A 102 1.98 5.49 -6.77
CA ASP A 102 2.36 6.61 -7.66
C ASP A 102 1.26 7.58 -8.01
N LEU A 103 0.03 7.09 -8.13
CA LEU A 103 -1.11 7.95 -8.47
C LEU A 103 -1.22 9.18 -7.55
N PRO A 104 -1.09 9.09 -6.21
CA PRO A 104 -1.18 10.29 -5.37
C PRO A 104 -0.14 11.36 -5.73
N GLY A 105 1.11 10.97 -5.96
CA GLY A 105 2.20 11.89 -6.34
C GLY A 105 1.95 12.53 -7.69
N PHE A 106 1.50 11.74 -8.67
CA PHE A 106 1.06 12.23 -9.98
C PHE A 106 -0.06 13.26 -9.86
N PHE A 107 -1.09 12.97 -9.08
CA PHE A 107 -2.20 13.91 -8.88
C PHE A 107 -1.77 15.20 -8.17
N ASP A 108 -0.86 15.11 -7.20
CA ASP A 108 -0.33 16.25 -6.44
C ASP A 108 0.42 17.25 -7.34
N ILE A 109 1.19 16.79 -8.33
CA ILE A 109 1.91 17.69 -9.27
C ILE A 109 1.07 18.14 -10.47
N GLY A 110 -0.17 17.65 -10.61
CA GLY A 110 -1.08 18.07 -11.68
C GLY A 110 -1.24 17.10 -12.84
N LEU A 111 -0.60 15.92 -12.81
CA LEU A 111 -0.85 14.87 -13.80
C LEU A 111 -2.25 14.28 -13.64
N ARG A 112 -2.89 13.95 -14.75
CA ARG A 112 -4.30 13.51 -14.79
C ARG A 112 -4.46 12.27 -15.69
N PRO A 113 -4.02 11.08 -15.25
CA PRO A 113 -4.34 9.83 -15.95
C PRO A 113 -5.86 9.66 -16.10
N ARG A 114 -6.31 9.31 -17.31
CA ARG A 114 -7.75 9.13 -17.63
C ARG A 114 -8.19 7.68 -17.64
N ALA A 115 -7.25 6.77 -17.87
CA ALA A 115 -7.44 5.32 -17.82
C ALA A 115 -6.18 4.67 -17.24
N LEU A 116 -6.34 3.49 -16.65
CA LEU A 116 -5.28 2.78 -15.95
C LEU A 116 -5.25 1.31 -16.37
N PHE A 117 -4.06 0.75 -16.46
CA PHE A 117 -3.80 -0.68 -16.44
C PHE A 117 -2.77 -0.95 -15.34
N ASP A 118 -3.20 -1.54 -14.23
CA ASP A 118 -2.31 -1.88 -13.12
C ASP A 118 -1.79 -3.31 -13.29
N THR A 119 -0.49 -3.45 -13.57
CA THR A 119 0.13 -4.75 -13.82
C THR A 119 0.22 -5.63 -12.56
N GLU A 120 0.26 -5.05 -11.36
CA GLU A 120 0.24 -5.83 -10.12
C GLU A 120 -1.15 -6.44 -9.87
N ILE A 121 -2.20 -5.63 -10.01
CA ILE A 121 -3.58 -6.11 -9.88
C ILE A 121 -3.91 -7.14 -10.95
N ALA A 122 -3.49 -6.91 -12.20
CA ALA A 122 -3.65 -7.88 -13.26
C ALA A 122 -2.97 -9.22 -12.90
N ALA A 123 -1.74 -9.19 -12.36
CA ALA A 123 -1.03 -10.39 -11.95
C ALA A 123 -1.77 -11.13 -10.82
N LYS A 124 -2.29 -10.40 -9.84
CA LYS A 124 -3.07 -10.95 -8.73
C LYS A 124 -4.37 -11.62 -9.22
N LEU A 125 -5.13 -10.96 -10.11
CA LEU A 125 -6.34 -11.54 -10.72
C LEU A 125 -6.03 -12.79 -11.55
N LEU A 126 -4.87 -12.83 -12.21
CA LEU A 126 -4.34 -13.99 -12.94
C LEU A 126 -3.73 -15.08 -12.03
N GLY A 127 -3.92 -14.98 -10.71
CA GLY A 127 -3.53 -15.99 -9.73
C GLY A 127 -2.03 -16.07 -9.48
N ARG A 128 -1.26 -15.03 -9.79
CA ARG A 128 0.20 -15.03 -9.56
C ARG A 128 0.49 -14.90 -8.06
N LYS A 129 1.28 -15.84 -7.52
CA LYS A 129 1.74 -15.81 -6.12
C LYS A 129 2.84 -14.78 -5.86
N ARG A 130 3.72 -14.58 -6.85
CA ARG A 130 4.75 -13.54 -6.87
C ARG A 130 4.31 -12.50 -7.89
N PHE A 131 4.02 -11.29 -7.42
CA PHE A 131 3.41 -10.24 -8.23
C PHE A 131 4.23 -8.96 -8.30
N GLY A 132 5.45 -8.91 -7.75
CA GLY A 132 6.35 -7.77 -7.94
C GLY A 132 6.91 -7.71 -9.37
N LEU A 133 7.20 -6.50 -9.86
CA LEU A 133 7.53 -6.21 -11.27
C LEU A 133 8.55 -7.17 -11.90
N SER A 134 9.71 -7.37 -11.26
CA SER A 134 10.75 -8.30 -11.73
C SER A 134 10.26 -9.75 -11.86
N SER A 135 9.37 -10.21 -10.97
CA SER A 135 8.78 -11.56 -11.08
C SER A 135 7.70 -11.67 -12.16
N VAL A 136 6.96 -10.59 -12.40
CA VAL A 136 5.89 -10.55 -13.41
C VAL A 136 6.49 -10.46 -14.82
N THR A 137 7.50 -9.60 -15.01
CA THR A 137 8.27 -9.51 -16.27
C THR A 137 8.98 -10.81 -16.61
N GLU A 138 9.62 -11.46 -15.63
CA GLU A 138 10.25 -12.77 -15.83
C GLU A 138 9.24 -13.83 -16.29
N TYR A 139 8.06 -13.87 -15.66
CA TYR A 139 7.04 -14.86 -15.97
C TYR A 139 6.42 -14.66 -17.37
N TYR A 140 6.06 -13.42 -17.74
CA TYR A 140 5.34 -13.16 -18.98
C TYR A 140 6.24 -12.91 -20.18
N LEU A 141 7.44 -12.37 -19.96
CA LEU A 141 8.34 -11.94 -21.03
C LEU A 141 9.67 -12.73 -21.06
N GLY A 142 9.95 -13.55 -20.04
CA GLY A 142 11.24 -14.24 -19.93
C GLY A 142 12.41 -13.30 -19.66
N LEU A 143 12.14 -12.10 -19.13
CA LEU A 143 13.14 -11.07 -18.85
C LEU A 143 13.19 -10.76 -17.36
N THR A 144 14.37 -10.86 -16.76
CA THR A 144 14.58 -10.51 -15.36
C THR A 144 15.15 -9.09 -15.26
N LEU A 145 14.58 -8.27 -14.38
CA LEU A 145 15.11 -6.96 -13.99
C LEU A 145 15.94 -7.08 -12.71
N ALA A 146 17.11 -6.46 -12.66
CA ALA A 146 17.94 -6.41 -11.46
C ALA A 146 17.29 -5.51 -10.40
N LYS A 147 17.17 -6.02 -9.17
CA LYS A 147 16.56 -5.30 -8.03
C LYS A 147 17.59 -4.46 -7.26
N GLU A 148 18.28 -3.57 -7.95
CA GLU A 148 19.27 -2.70 -7.34
C GLU A 148 18.64 -1.31 -7.09
N HIS A 149 19.11 -0.55 -6.10
CA HIS A 149 18.70 0.86 -5.90
C HIS A 149 17.25 1.20 -5.50
N SER A 150 16.35 0.24 -5.28
CA SER A 150 14.97 0.52 -4.81
C SER A 150 14.86 1.26 -3.46
N ALA A 151 15.91 1.24 -2.64
CA ALA A 151 16.01 1.96 -1.36
C ALA A 151 17.02 3.12 -1.41
N ALA A 152 17.26 3.70 -2.59
CA ALA A 152 18.18 4.82 -2.78
C ALA A 152 17.59 6.15 -2.26
N ASP A 153 18.48 7.10 -1.94
CA ASP A 153 18.07 8.49 -1.70
C ASP A 153 17.89 9.22 -3.03
N TRP A 154 16.73 9.03 -3.66
CA TRP A 154 16.40 9.64 -4.95
C TRP A 154 16.41 11.18 -4.96
N SER A 155 16.59 11.85 -3.81
CA SER A 155 16.86 13.28 -3.76
C SER A 155 18.31 13.67 -4.11
N TYR A 156 19.19 12.70 -4.35
CA TYR A 156 20.57 12.94 -4.77
C TYR A 156 20.63 13.59 -6.17
N ARG A 157 21.52 14.58 -6.33
CA ARG A 157 21.79 15.27 -7.61
C ARG A 157 23.29 15.50 -7.81
N PRO A 158 23.85 15.32 -9.03
CA PRO A 158 23.18 14.73 -10.20
C PRO A 158 22.91 13.22 -9.99
N LEU A 159 21.87 12.68 -10.64
CA LEU A 159 21.54 11.25 -10.51
C LEU A 159 22.61 10.36 -11.17
N PRO A 160 23.19 9.37 -10.45
CA PRO A 160 24.14 8.42 -11.02
C PRO A 160 23.57 7.64 -12.19
N ARG A 161 24.43 7.25 -13.15
CA ARG A 161 24.01 6.47 -14.34
C ARG A 161 23.29 5.18 -13.96
N ASP A 162 23.77 4.46 -12.94
CA ASP A 162 23.17 3.18 -12.54
C ASP A 162 21.75 3.36 -11.98
N TRP A 163 21.48 4.49 -11.32
CA TRP A 163 20.13 4.82 -10.82
C TRP A 163 19.21 5.22 -11.97
N ARG A 164 19.71 5.98 -12.94
CA ARG A 164 18.96 6.29 -14.17
C ARG A 164 18.64 5.02 -14.94
N ASN A 165 19.57 4.07 -15.01
CA ASN A 165 19.37 2.78 -15.66
C ASN A 165 18.27 1.97 -14.95
N TYR A 166 18.33 1.87 -13.63
CA TYR A 166 17.29 1.21 -12.83
C TYR A 166 15.91 1.82 -13.09
N ALA A 167 15.77 3.14 -12.92
CA ALA A 167 14.51 3.85 -13.14
C ALA A 167 13.98 3.67 -14.59
N ALA A 168 14.86 3.69 -15.59
CA ALA A 168 14.46 3.47 -16.97
C ALA A 168 13.96 2.04 -17.23
N LEU A 169 14.56 1.04 -16.58
CA LEU A 169 14.16 -0.37 -16.71
C LEU A 169 12.76 -0.65 -16.13
N ASP A 170 12.33 0.09 -15.10
CA ASP A 170 11.02 -0.13 -14.48
C ASP A 170 9.84 0.25 -15.40
N VAL A 171 10.07 1.14 -16.39
CA VAL A 171 9.08 1.45 -17.45
C VAL A 171 9.37 0.77 -18.80
N GLU A 172 10.55 0.17 -18.98
CA GLU A 172 11.02 -0.37 -20.26
C GLU A 172 10.11 -1.46 -20.82
N LEU A 173 9.52 -2.31 -19.96
CA LEU A 173 8.77 -3.50 -20.38
C LEU A 173 7.27 -3.42 -20.14
N LEU A 174 6.76 -2.32 -19.57
CA LEU A 174 5.36 -2.25 -19.13
C LEU A 174 4.36 -2.31 -20.28
N ILE A 175 4.70 -1.77 -21.47
CA ILE A 175 3.83 -1.80 -22.65
C ILE A 175 3.65 -3.24 -23.13
N GLU A 176 4.74 -3.97 -23.35
CA GLU A 176 4.70 -5.38 -23.74
C GLU A 176 4.03 -6.26 -22.67
N LEU A 177 4.24 -5.91 -21.40
CA LEU A 177 3.62 -6.62 -20.30
C LEU A 177 2.09 -6.43 -20.29
N GLU A 178 1.61 -5.22 -20.52
CA GLU A 178 0.18 -4.93 -20.65
C GLU A 178 -0.47 -5.72 -21.79
N GLU A 179 0.17 -5.79 -22.96
CA GLU A 179 -0.33 -6.54 -24.11
C GLU A 179 -0.56 -8.03 -23.77
N VAL A 180 0.45 -8.69 -23.19
CA VAL A 180 0.37 -10.12 -22.84
C VAL A 180 -0.63 -10.36 -21.71
N MET A 181 -0.62 -9.53 -20.66
CA MET A 181 -1.51 -9.69 -19.52
C MET A 181 -2.97 -9.41 -19.88
N ARG A 182 -3.23 -8.42 -20.74
CA ARG A 182 -4.60 -8.14 -21.24
C ARG A 182 -5.14 -9.31 -22.05
N ALA A 183 -4.31 -9.95 -22.88
CA ALA A 183 -4.71 -11.13 -23.64
C ALA A 183 -5.06 -12.32 -22.71
N GLU A 184 -4.26 -12.55 -21.67
CA GLU A 184 -4.52 -13.61 -20.70
C GLU A 184 -5.76 -13.31 -19.82
N LEU A 185 -5.96 -12.06 -19.40
CA LEU A 185 -7.18 -11.63 -18.69
C LEU A 185 -8.43 -11.89 -19.52
N LYS A 186 -8.39 -11.58 -20.83
CA LYS A 186 -9.48 -11.91 -21.77
C LYS A 186 -9.72 -13.41 -21.85
N LYS A 187 -8.67 -14.20 -22.01
CA LYS A 187 -8.74 -15.66 -22.10
C LYS A 187 -9.32 -16.31 -20.83
N GLN A 188 -9.02 -15.78 -19.65
CA GLN A 188 -9.58 -16.24 -18.38
C GLN A 188 -10.96 -15.64 -18.05
N GLY A 189 -11.51 -14.76 -18.89
CA GLY A 189 -12.79 -14.10 -18.62
C GLY A 189 -12.76 -13.08 -17.48
N LYS A 190 -11.57 -12.57 -17.13
CA LYS A 190 -11.33 -11.66 -15.99
C LYS A 190 -11.06 -10.22 -16.41
N LEU A 191 -11.17 -9.88 -17.70
CA LEU A 191 -10.87 -8.54 -18.18
C LEU A 191 -11.79 -7.48 -17.54
N SER A 192 -13.10 -7.73 -17.49
CA SER A 192 -14.05 -6.80 -16.88
C SER A 192 -13.78 -6.60 -15.38
N TRP A 193 -13.36 -7.65 -14.67
CA TRP A 193 -12.94 -7.54 -13.27
C TRP A 193 -11.75 -6.59 -13.14
N ALA A 194 -10.74 -6.77 -13.99
CA ALA A 194 -9.56 -5.92 -14.01
C ALA A 194 -9.91 -4.46 -14.34
N GLU A 195 -10.78 -4.21 -15.32
CA GLU A 195 -11.23 -2.86 -15.68
C GLU A 195 -11.95 -2.15 -14.53
N GLU A 196 -12.81 -2.85 -13.79
CA GLU A 196 -13.44 -2.32 -12.57
C GLU A 196 -12.41 -2.01 -11.47
N GLU A 197 -11.42 -2.90 -11.25
CA GLU A 197 -10.34 -2.65 -10.30
C GLU A 197 -9.53 -1.40 -10.70
N PHE A 198 -9.15 -1.28 -11.98
CA PHE A 198 -8.35 -0.15 -12.46
C PHE A 198 -9.10 1.17 -12.32
N ALA A 199 -10.39 1.20 -12.66
CA ALA A 199 -11.23 2.38 -12.47
C ALA A 199 -11.33 2.76 -10.98
N HIS A 200 -11.51 1.77 -10.09
CA HIS A 200 -11.53 2.00 -8.66
C HIS A 200 -10.20 2.57 -8.14
N LEU A 201 -9.06 2.01 -8.56
CA LEU A 201 -7.73 2.48 -8.17
C LEU A 201 -7.46 3.91 -8.65
N LEU A 202 -7.85 4.24 -9.89
CA LEU A 202 -7.70 5.59 -10.42
C LEU A 202 -8.48 6.63 -9.59
N ILE A 203 -9.71 6.32 -9.21
CA ILE A 203 -10.53 7.17 -8.33
C ILE A 203 -9.94 7.25 -6.92
N ALA A 204 -9.46 6.13 -6.38
CA ALA A 204 -8.88 6.08 -5.04
C ALA A 204 -7.54 6.83 -4.96
N GLY A 205 -6.68 6.70 -5.98
CA GLY A 205 -5.39 7.39 -6.08
C GLY A 205 -5.53 8.90 -6.18
N ALA A 206 -6.63 9.41 -6.75
CA ALA A 206 -6.94 10.84 -6.81
C ALA A 206 -7.36 11.43 -5.45
N LYS A 207 -7.69 10.60 -4.47
CA LYS A 207 -8.10 11.06 -3.13
C LYS A 207 -6.88 11.20 -2.25
N LYS A 208 -6.81 12.31 -1.51
CA LYS A 208 -5.82 12.48 -0.43
C LYS A 208 -6.08 11.42 0.65
N LYS A 209 -5.04 10.65 0.99
CA LYS A 209 -5.10 9.67 2.08
C LYS A 209 -5.40 10.40 3.39
N ALA A 210 -6.48 10.01 4.07
CA ALA A 210 -6.79 10.54 5.40
C ALA A 210 -5.65 10.18 6.37
N LYS A 211 -5.24 11.15 7.18
CA LYS A 211 -4.25 10.88 8.24
C LYS A 211 -4.89 9.96 9.28
N HIS A 212 -4.12 9.01 9.80
CA HIS A 212 -4.56 8.24 10.95
C HIS A 212 -4.92 9.20 12.09
N PRO A 213 -6.03 9.01 12.82
CA PRO A 213 -6.48 9.97 13.84
C PRO A 213 -5.46 10.13 14.97
N ARG A 214 -4.68 9.08 15.25
CA ARG A 214 -3.62 9.07 16.28
C ARG A 214 -2.32 8.50 15.70
N PRO A 215 -1.61 9.26 14.86
CA PRO A 215 -0.44 8.73 14.14
C PRO A 215 0.73 8.41 15.08
N TRP A 216 0.81 9.08 16.24
CA TRP A 216 1.79 8.83 17.29
C TRP A 216 1.67 7.45 17.94
N LEU A 217 0.52 6.77 17.85
CA LEU A 217 0.37 5.39 18.32
C LEU A 217 1.10 4.37 17.44
N ARG A 218 1.68 4.79 16.30
CA ARG A 218 2.48 3.92 15.44
C ARG A 218 3.97 3.91 15.81
N ILE A 219 4.36 4.57 16.91
CA ILE A 219 5.71 4.46 17.45
C ILE A 219 5.99 3.00 17.79
N SER A 220 7.12 2.50 17.30
CA SER A 220 7.54 1.13 17.55
C SER A 220 7.64 0.87 19.06
N HIS A 221 7.06 -0.25 19.52
CA HIS A 221 6.99 -0.63 20.94
C HIS A 221 6.20 0.31 21.84
N ILE A 222 5.28 1.14 21.33
CA ILE A 222 4.41 1.98 22.16
C ILE A 222 3.58 1.18 23.18
N SER A 223 3.29 -0.09 22.90
CA SER A 223 2.46 -0.97 23.74
C SER A 223 2.98 -1.10 25.18
N VAL A 224 4.28 -0.97 25.39
CA VAL A 224 4.91 -1.00 26.74
C VAL A 224 4.50 0.18 27.62
N LEU A 225 3.87 1.22 27.05
CA LEU A 225 3.43 2.42 27.75
C LEU A 225 1.91 2.46 27.95
N MET A 226 1.13 1.45 27.51
CA MET A 226 -0.34 1.53 27.51
C MET A 226 -0.97 1.80 28.88
N HIS A 227 -0.30 1.40 29.95
CA HIS A 227 -0.75 1.63 31.33
C HIS A 227 -0.02 2.78 32.03
N ASP A 228 0.81 3.53 31.30
CA ASP A 228 1.62 4.63 31.80
C ASP A 228 1.20 5.95 31.14
N LYS A 229 0.24 6.64 31.77
CA LYS A 229 -0.34 7.89 31.26
C LYS A 229 0.71 8.97 31.01
N ILE A 230 1.68 9.12 31.92
CA ILE A 230 2.75 10.11 31.77
C ILE A 230 3.67 9.70 30.61
N GLY A 231 4.02 8.41 30.54
CA GLY A 231 4.82 7.87 29.43
C GLY A 231 4.18 8.08 28.07
N LEU A 232 2.87 7.87 27.95
CA LEU A 232 2.09 8.14 26.72
C LEU A 232 2.08 9.63 26.37
N MET A 233 1.92 10.52 27.36
CA MET A 233 1.97 11.96 27.12
C MET A 233 3.34 12.39 26.60
N ILE A 234 4.42 11.88 27.19
CA ILE A 234 5.79 12.13 26.71
C ILE A 234 5.97 11.62 25.28
N ALA A 235 5.46 10.41 24.98
CA ALA A 235 5.57 9.81 23.65
C ALA A 235 4.83 10.64 22.59
N LYS A 236 3.59 11.05 22.90
CA LYS A 236 2.75 11.91 22.05
C LYS A 236 3.44 13.24 21.73
N GLU A 237 3.88 13.97 22.75
CA GLU A 237 4.48 15.31 22.57
C GLU A 237 5.85 15.22 21.85
N LEU A 238 6.68 14.22 22.16
CA LEU A 238 7.93 13.98 21.44
C LEU A 238 7.70 13.63 19.98
N TRP A 239 6.72 12.77 19.70
CA TRP A 239 6.34 12.42 18.33
C TRP A 239 5.87 13.66 17.56
N GLN A 240 4.98 14.47 18.15
CA GLN A 240 4.47 15.68 17.53
C GLN A 240 5.60 16.68 17.24
N LYS A 241 6.51 16.91 18.20
CA LYS A 241 7.64 17.82 17.97
C LYS A 241 8.60 17.28 16.91
N ARG A 242 8.85 15.97 16.91
CA ARG A 242 9.68 15.30 15.91
C ARG A 242 9.08 15.45 14.52
N ASP A 243 7.78 15.22 14.37
CA ASP A 243 7.04 15.36 13.12
C ASP A 243 7.02 16.80 12.59
N GLU A 244 6.82 17.79 13.47
CA GLU A 244 6.92 19.22 13.14
C GLU A 244 8.29 19.58 12.57
N LEU A 245 9.36 19.19 13.26
CA LEU A 245 10.74 19.49 12.85
C LEU A 245 11.13 18.71 11.58
N ALA A 246 10.69 17.45 11.46
CA ALA A 246 10.91 16.62 10.28
C ALA A 246 10.31 17.27 9.03
N ARG A 247 9.08 17.77 9.14
CA ARG A 247 8.41 18.54 8.08
C ARG A 247 9.13 19.84 7.77
N GLN A 248 9.51 20.60 8.79
CA GLN A 248 10.18 21.89 8.61
C GLN A 248 11.51 21.77 7.86
N TYR A 249 12.29 20.73 8.15
CA TYR A 249 13.62 20.52 7.58
C TYR A 249 13.66 19.52 6.43
N ASP A 250 12.50 19.01 6.01
CA ASP A 250 12.33 17.94 5.03
C ASP A 250 13.32 16.77 5.23
N ILE A 251 13.20 16.09 6.36
CA ILE A 251 14.05 14.96 6.74
C ILE A 251 13.19 13.88 7.41
N ALA A 252 13.48 12.61 7.14
CA ALA A 252 12.74 11.51 7.73
C ALA A 252 12.70 11.62 9.28
N PRO A 253 11.51 11.51 9.92
CA PRO A 253 11.37 11.76 11.35
C PRO A 253 12.31 10.95 12.24
N THR A 254 12.52 9.67 11.91
CA THR A 254 13.38 8.75 12.67
C THR A 254 14.87 9.11 12.59
N LEU A 255 15.30 9.90 11.60
CA LEU A 255 16.65 10.46 11.54
C LEU A 255 16.85 11.62 12.54
N LEU A 256 15.78 12.28 13.00
CA LEU A 256 15.88 13.33 14.01
C LEU A 256 15.87 12.78 15.43
N LEU A 257 14.97 11.82 15.68
CA LEU A 257 14.81 11.17 16.98
C LEU A 257 14.23 9.77 16.76
N SER A 258 14.96 8.73 17.18
CA SER A 258 14.52 7.35 16.97
C SER A 258 13.32 7.00 17.87
N ASP A 259 12.51 6.03 17.43
CA ASP A 259 11.41 5.51 18.25
C ASP A 259 11.93 4.94 19.58
N ALA A 260 13.08 4.26 19.56
CA ALA A 260 13.73 3.75 20.77
C ALA A 260 14.05 4.87 21.77
N ALA A 261 14.50 6.04 21.29
CA ALA A 261 14.77 7.19 22.15
C ALA A 261 13.49 7.76 22.78
N ILE A 262 12.39 7.80 22.02
CA ILE A 262 11.08 8.21 22.53
C ILE A 262 10.62 7.26 23.64
N ILE A 263 10.66 5.94 23.38
CA ILE A 263 10.25 4.93 24.36
C ILE A 263 11.12 4.98 25.63
N GLU A 264 12.43 5.12 25.48
CA GLU A 264 13.34 5.22 26.64
C GLU A 264 13.06 6.49 27.47
N ALA A 265 12.85 7.63 26.81
CA ALA A 265 12.48 8.88 27.47
C ALA A 265 11.16 8.74 28.24
N SER A 266 10.15 8.13 27.61
CA SER A 266 8.82 7.89 28.21
C SER A 266 8.88 6.94 29.41
N LYS A 267 9.70 5.90 29.36
CA LYS A 267 9.89 4.99 30.50
C LYS A 267 10.61 5.68 31.65
N ARG A 268 11.73 6.36 31.38
CA ARG A 268 12.60 6.97 32.41
C ARG A 268 12.09 8.31 32.96
N LYS A 269 11.25 9.04 32.21
CA LYS A 269 10.61 10.31 32.60
C LYS A 269 11.59 11.34 33.19
N PRO A 270 12.66 11.73 32.45
CA PRO A 270 13.68 12.63 32.97
C PRO A 270 13.07 13.99 33.31
N ASN A 271 13.10 14.35 34.60
CA ASN A 271 12.50 15.59 35.13
C ASN A 271 13.52 16.70 35.43
N ASN A 272 14.79 16.52 35.06
CA ASN A 272 15.84 17.52 35.22
C ASN A 272 17.00 17.27 34.24
N SER A 273 17.94 18.22 34.14
CA SER A 273 19.09 18.13 33.24
C SER A 273 20.01 16.92 33.50
N ARG A 274 20.14 16.47 34.75
CA ARG A 274 21.01 15.34 35.10
C ARG A 274 20.40 14.02 34.63
N SER A 275 19.12 13.80 34.92
CA SER A 275 18.40 12.61 34.46
C SER A 275 18.28 12.60 32.93
N PHE A 276 18.04 13.74 32.28
CA PHE A 276 18.04 13.83 30.81
C PHE A 276 19.39 13.43 30.19
N ARG A 277 20.51 13.96 30.71
CA ARG A 277 21.86 13.62 30.22
C ARG A 277 22.23 12.15 30.41
N SER A 278 21.64 11.46 31.38
CA SER A 278 21.87 10.04 31.61
C SER A 278 21.28 9.14 30.50
N ILE A 279 20.37 9.68 29.69
CA ILE A 279 19.75 8.98 28.56
C ILE A 279 20.57 9.28 27.31
N ARG A 280 21.62 8.50 27.10
CA ARG A 280 22.62 8.74 26.05
C ARG A 280 22.00 8.92 24.66
N ILE A 281 21.02 8.08 24.30
CA ILE A 281 20.37 8.09 22.98
C ILE A 281 19.62 9.40 22.67
N LEU A 282 19.20 10.17 23.68
CA LEU A 282 18.58 11.49 23.49
C LEU A 282 19.61 12.63 23.28
N ASN A 283 20.86 12.38 23.64
CA ASN A 283 21.93 13.36 23.64
C ASN A 283 22.91 13.17 22.48
N GLU A 284 22.79 12.09 21.73
CA GLU A 284 23.58 11.79 20.56
C GLU A 284 22.76 11.94 19.28
N ARG A 285 23.45 12.24 18.18
CA ARG A 285 22.84 12.25 16.85
C ARG A 285 22.49 10.83 16.44
N VAL A 286 21.33 10.63 15.83
CA VAL A 286 20.96 9.34 15.22
C VAL A 286 21.94 9.02 14.09
N ARG A 287 22.52 7.82 14.16
CA ARG A 287 23.38 7.26 13.11
C ARG A 287 22.78 5.96 12.62
N ILE A 288 22.64 5.84 11.31
CA ILE A 288 22.23 4.60 10.66
C ILE A 288 23.51 3.82 10.33
N HIS A 289 23.53 2.55 10.74
CA HIS A 289 24.62 1.63 10.44
C HIS A 289 24.00 0.41 9.75
N THR A 290 23.98 0.47 8.43
CA THR A 290 23.55 -0.60 7.53
C THR A 290 24.69 -1.54 7.18
N GLY A 291 25.94 -1.12 7.39
CA GLY A 291 27.13 -1.92 7.04
C GLY A 291 27.43 -1.91 5.54
N CYS A 292 26.80 -1.01 4.77
CA CYS A 292 27.03 -0.85 3.34
C CYS A 292 27.24 0.63 2.98
N GLU A 293 27.43 0.92 1.69
CA GLU A 293 27.63 2.28 1.18
C GLU A 293 26.46 3.24 1.48
N GLN A 294 25.28 2.73 1.84
CA GLN A 294 24.14 3.55 2.27
C GLN A 294 24.43 4.38 3.54
N ASP A 295 25.37 3.96 4.39
CA ASP A 295 25.75 4.74 5.58
C ASP A 295 26.26 6.14 5.19
N LYS A 296 27.02 6.22 4.10
CA LYS A 296 27.50 7.50 3.55
C LYS A 296 26.34 8.36 3.04
N MET A 297 25.27 7.75 2.54
CA MET A 297 24.09 8.48 2.08
C MET A 297 23.34 9.11 3.25
N PHE A 298 23.13 8.38 4.35
CA PHE A 298 22.50 8.94 5.56
C PHE A 298 23.34 10.04 6.21
N GLU A 299 24.67 9.93 6.20
CA GLU A 299 25.54 10.95 6.79
C GLU A 299 25.45 12.34 6.10
N ARG A 300 24.95 12.41 4.86
CA ARG A 300 24.63 13.69 4.19
C ARG A 300 23.61 14.53 4.96
N TYR A 301 22.75 13.88 5.76
CA TYR A 301 21.72 14.55 6.58
C TYR A 301 22.25 15.01 7.95
N ALA A 302 23.50 14.69 8.30
CA ALA A 302 24.09 15.09 9.58
C ALA A 302 24.07 16.60 9.86
N PRO A 303 24.30 17.51 8.87
CA PRO A 303 24.17 18.95 9.09
C PRO A 303 22.75 19.35 9.56
N ILE A 304 21.70 18.75 8.99
CA ILE A 304 20.30 19.00 9.38
C ILE A 304 20.06 18.49 10.80
N GLN A 305 20.46 17.25 11.09
CA GLN A 305 20.33 16.66 12.42
C GLN A 305 21.02 17.52 13.50
N ARG A 306 22.21 18.09 13.20
CA ARG A 306 22.95 18.95 14.14
C ARG A 306 22.26 20.30 14.44
N LYS A 307 21.34 20.77 13.60
CA LYS A 307 20.54 21.97 13.87
C LYS A 307 19.61 21.76 15.06
N ILE A 308 19.15 20.53 15.27
CA ILE A 308 18.22 20.17 16.35
C ILE A 308 19.03 19.71 17.56
N LYS A 309 19.07 20.55 18.60
CA LYS A 309 19.85 20.29 19.81
C LYS A 309 19.07 19.41 20.80
N PRO A 310 19.74 18.58 21.60
CA PRO A 310 19.09 17.77 22.64
C PRO A 310 18.18 18.55 23.59
N ASN A 311 18.48 19.83 23.83
CA ASN A 311 17.66 20.70 24.67
C ASN A 311 16.22 20.87 24.17
N VAL A 312 15.98 20.72 22.85
CA VAL A 312 14.62 20.73 22.28
C VAL A 312 13.79 19.59 22.87
N TRP A 313 14.33 18.37 22.85
CA TRP A 313 13.65 17.19 23.38
C TRP A 313 13.45 17.27 24.90
N LYS A 314 14.44 17.82 25.60
CA LYS A 314 14.35 18.05 27.04
C LYS A 314 13.15 18.94 27.39
N LEU A 315 13.01 20.09 26.73
CA LEU A 315 11.92 21.04 26.98
C LEU A 315 10.55 20.41 26.68
N VAL A 316 10.45 19.59 25.64
CA VAL A 316 9.22 18.85 25.30
C VAL A 316 8.86 17.87 26.41
N ILE A 317 9.81 17.10 26.93
CA ILE A 317 9.58 16.15 28.01
C ILE A 317 9.12 16.87 29.29
N GLU A 318 9.78 17.96 29.65
CA GLU A 318 9.40 18.77 30.83
C GLU A 318 7.96 19.30 30.69
N LYS A 319 7.60 19.82 29.51
CA LYS A 319 6.23 20.27 29.21
C LYS A 319 5.22 19.11 29.27
N ALA A 320 5.55 17.95 28.70
CA ALA A 320 4.70 16.76 28.68
C ALA A 320 4.42 16.24 30.10
N ILE A 321 5.45 16.18 30.96
CA ILE A 321 5.29 15.79 32.37
C ILE A 321 4.39 16.79 33.10
N SER A 322 4.55 18.09 32.85
CA SER A 322 3.69 19.12 33.44
C SER A 322 2.23 18.96 33.02
N LYS A 323 1.97 18.73 31.72
CA LYS A 323 0.61 18.49 31.18
C LYS A 323 -0.04 17.24 31.79
N ALA A 324 0.70 16.14 31.88
CA ALA A 324 0.18 14.91 32.45
C ALA A 324 -0.16 15.08 33.95
N LYS A 325 0.66 15.84 34.69
CA LYS A 325 0.41 16.15 36.11
C LYS A 325 -0.78 17.08 36.34
N SER A 326 -1.14 17.93 35.36
CA SER A 326 -2.34 18.76 35.43
C SER A 326 -3.63 18.01 35.06
N GLY A 327 -3.57 16.69 34.87
CA GLY A 327 -4.73 15.84 34.61
C GLY A 327 -5.11 15.68 33.13
N ILE A 328 -4.30 16.20 32.20
CA ILE A 328 -4.54 16.03 30.75
C ILE A 328 -4.16 14.60 30.36
N ASP A 329 -5.09 13.89 29.72
CA ASP A 329 -4.85 12.54 29.20
C ASP A 329 -4.27 12.59 27.78
N ALA A 330 -3.25 11.80 27.48
CA ALA A 330 -2.70 11.72 26.12
C ALA A 330 -3.72 11.15 25.12
N MET A 331 -4.68 10.38 25.63
CA MET A 331 -5.73 9.71 24.87
C MET A 331 -7.00 10.55 24.69
N SER A 332 -7.08 11.77 25.27
CA SER A 332 -8.17 12.68 24.89
C SER A 332 -8.00 13.10 23.43
N ILE A 333 -9.12 13.21 22.72
CA ILE A 333 -9.13 13.80 21.37
C ILE A 333 -8.73 15.27 21.54
N ASP A 334 -7.68 15.69 20.85
CA ASP A 334 -7.35 17.12 20.79
C ASP A 334 -8.38 17.76 19.85
N ASP A 335 -9.21 18.68 20.34
CA ASP A 335 -10.16 19.47 19.53
C ASP A 335 -9.46 20.44 18.55
N ASP A 336 -8.12 20.50 18.56
CA ASP A 336 -7.32 21.33 17.66
C ASP A 336 -7.07 20.62 16.31
N SER A 337 -8.12 20.55 15.50
CA SER A 337 -7.99 20.47 14.04
C SER A 337 -8.86 21.54 13.37
N SER A 338 -8.42 22.80 13.47
CA SER A 338 -8.98 23.91 12.69
C SER A 338 -8.50 23.87 11.22
N ASP A 339 -8.59 22.71 10.56
CA ASP A 339 -8.28 22.54 9.13
C ASP A 339 -9.05 21.36 8.51
N CYS A 340 -10.30 21.15 8.94
CA CYS A 340 -11.17 20.07 8.46
C CYS A 340 -12.61 20.51 8.20
N ASN A 341 -12.84 21.70 7.63
CA ASN A 341 -14.14 22.02 7.04
C ASN A 341 -14.06 21.79 5.54
N ASN A 342 -14.51 20.61 5.09
CA ASN A 342 -15.56 20.42 4.07
C ASN A 342 -15.41 19.05 3.39
N SER A 343 -15.99 17.99 3.97
CA SER A 343 -16.19 16.72 3.27
C SER A 343 -17.41 15.98 3.80
N ASN A 344 -18.55 16.66 3.85
CA ASN A 344 -19.87 16.03 3.91
C ASN A 344 -20.48 16.04 2.50
N ASN A 345 -19.98 15.19 1.61
CA ASN A 345 -20.76 14.74 0.46
C ASN A 345 -20.15 13.45 -0.13
N SER A 346 -20.27 12.35 0.60
CA SER A 346 -19.74 11.05 0.17
C SER A 346 -20.79 9.95 0.33
N ASN A 347 -22.03 10.19 -0.14
CA ASN A 347 -23.06 9.14 -0.18
C ASN A 347 -24.02 9.22 -1.38
N ASN A 348 -23.74 10.02 -2.42
CA ASN A 348 -24.67 10.19 -3.54
C ASN A 348 -24.15 9.82 -4.94
N PHE A 349 -22.93 9.29 -5.09
CA PHE A 349 -22.40 8.97 -6.44
C PHE A 349 -22.62 7.52 -6.89
N TYR A 350 -22.74 6.56 -5.97
CA TYR A 350 -23.01 5.15 -6.33
C TYR A 350 -24.48 4.86 -6.68
N ARG A 351 -25.38 5.83 -6.48
CA ARG A 351 -26.82 5.68 -6.81
C ARG A 351 -27.15 6.01 -8.27
N CYS A 352 -26.24 6.63 -9.01
CA CYS A 352 -26.50 7.12 -10.38
C CYS A 352 -26.05 6.19 -11.51
N LEU A 353 -25.33 5.10 -11.25
CA LEU A 353 -24.87 4.17 -12.29
C LEU A 353 -25.71 2.89 -12.42
N VAL A 354 -26.72 2.69 -11.56
CA VAL A 354 -27.57 1.48 -11.56
C VAL A 354 -28.90 1.69 -12.33
N ASN A 355 -29.19 2.89 -12.83
CA ASN A 355 -30.47 3.21 -13.49
C ASN A 355 -30.39 3.51 -15.01
N SER A 356 -29.33 3.08 -15.69
CA SER A 356 -29.23 3.20 -17.15
C SER A 356 -28.69 1.92 -17.77
N SER A 357 -29.49 0.86 -17.74
CA SER A 357 -29.32 -0.33 -18.60
C SER A 357 -30.65 -1.07 -18.69
N SER A 358 -31.64 -0.41 -19.28
CA SER A 358 -32.86 -1.03 -19.77
C SER A 358 -33.25 -0.33 -21.05
N ASN A 359 -32.74 -0.85 -22.17
CA ASN A 359 -33.36 -0.88 -23.50
C ASN A 359 -32.33 -1.30 -24.56
N HIS A 360 -32.23 -2.60 -24.82
CA HIS A 360 -32.41 -3.17 -26.17
C HIS A 360 -32.30 -4.70 -26.14
N ALA A 361 -33.47 -5.35 -26.26
CA ALA A 361 -33.65 -6.62 -26.96
C ALA A 361 -33.48 -6.35 -28.48
N ASP A 362 -33.14 -7.24 -29.40
CA ASP A 362 -33.29 -8.68 -29.57
C ASP A 362 -32.24 -9.14 -30.60
N TYR A 363 -31.76 -10.38 -30.57
CA TYR A 363 -31.74 -11.28 -31.74
C TYR A 363 -31.46 -12.73 -31.28
N ALA A 364 -32.26 -13.64 -31.81
CA ALA A 364 -32.52 -14.97 -31.30
C ALA A 364 -31.53 -16.06 -31.77
N ASN A 365 -31.38 -17.06 -30.89
CA ASN A 365 -31.26 -18.52 -31.09
C ASN A 365 -30.96 -19.08 -32.49
N HIS A 366 -30.00 -20.01 -32.54
CA HIS A 366 -30.28 -21.37 -33.00
C HIS A 366 -29.33 -22.39 -32.36
N ALA A 367 -29.93 -23.49 -31.90
CA ALA A 367 -29.32 -24.66 -31.27
C ALA A 367 -28.54 -25.53 -32.26
N ASP A 368 -27.58 -26.32 -31.77
CA ASP A 368 -27.62 -27.75 -32.03
C ASP A 368 -26.85 -28.60 -31.00
N THR A 369 -27.35 -29.81 -30.82
CA THR A 369 -26.94 -30.83 -29.84
C THR A 369 -26.18 -31.95 -30.54
N ARG A 370 -25.20 -32.59 -29.87
CA ARG A 370 -25.01 -34.07 -29.88
C ARG A 370 -23.81 -34.56 -29.03
N PHE A 371 -24.18 -35.45 -28.10
CA PHE A 371 -23.52 -36.66 -27.57
C PHE A 371 -22.20 -37.15 -28.20
N TYR A 372 -21.27 -37.61 -27.34
CA TYR A 372 -20.79 -39.00 -27.31
C TYR A 372 -20.22 -39.38 -25.93
N SER A 373 -20.47 -40.62 -25.55
CA SER A 373 -20.12 -41.30 -24.29
C SER A 373 -18.84 -42.14 -24.43
N ASP A 374 -18.46 -42.75 -23.28
CA ASP A 374 -17.60 -43.93 -23.09
C ASP A 374 -16.11 -43.63 -22.77
N SER A 375 -15.39 -44.44 -21.99
CA SER A 375 -15.57 -45.17 -20.72
C SER A 375 -14.18 -45.77 -20.39
N GLU A 376 -14.04 -46.35 -19.19
CA GLU A 376 -12.95 -47.28 -18.75
C GLU A 376 -11.64 -46.65 -18.23
N ASN A 377 -11.41 -46.66 -16.91
CA ASN A 377 -10.95 -47.75 -16.01
C ASN A 377 -9.42 -47.89 -15.96
N TYR A 378 -8.82 -47.58 -14.81
CA TYR A 378 -7.72 -48.37 -14.26
C TYR A 378 -7.75 -48.30 -12.72
N LYS A 379 -7.57 -49.48 -12.13
CA LYS A 379 -7.70 -49.82 -10.71
C LYS A 379 -6.32 -50.02 -10.07
N ASP A 380 -6.32 -49.89 -8.74
CA ASP A 380 -5.49 -50.56 -7.73
C ASP A 380 -4.02 -50.15 -7.53
N SER A 381 -3.69 -49.67 -6.31
CA SER A 381 -3.16 -50.57 -5.27
C SER A 381 -2.87 -49.84 -3.94
N GLU A 382 -3.12 -50.55 -2.85
CA GLU A 382 -3.00 -50.17 -1.45
C GLU A 382 -1.56 -50.28 -0.89
N SER A 383 -1.27 -49.52 0.18
CA SER A 383 -1.04 -50.05 1.54
C SER A 383 0.16 -49.47 2.31
N SER A 384 -0.06 -49.43 3.64
CA SER A 384 0.91 -49.55 4.76
C SER A 384 1.56 -48.24 5.24
N ARG A 385 1.14 -47.66 6.37
CA ARG A 385 1.22 -48.04 7.81
C ARG A 385 2.56 -47.69 8.50
N ASP A 386 2.38 -46.86 9.53
CA ASP A 386 2.91 -46.98 10.90
C ASP A 386 4.28 -46.39 11.35
N HIS A 387 4.12 -45.45 12.30
CA HIS A 387 4.72 -45.39 13.65
C HIS A 387 6.05 -44.64 13.94
N ILE A 388 5.97 -43.98 15.11
CA ILE A 388 6.96 -43.74 16.21
C ILE A 388 7.17 -42.22 16.45
N LYS A 389 6.41 -41.62 17.38
CA LYS A 389 6.60 -41.47 18.84
C LYS A 389 7.62 -40.39 19.28
N ASN A 390 7.07 -39.45 20.05
CA ASN A 390 7.51 -38.88 21.32
C ASN A 390 8.92 -38.27 21.44
N ASN A 391 8.95 -37.00 21.85
CA ASN A 391 9.73 -36.63 23.03
C ASN A 391 9.06 -35.48 23.77
N GLU A 392 8.59 -35.81 24.97
CA GLU A 392 8.27 -34.87 26.05
C GLU A 392 9.58 -34.39 26.67
N ASN A 393 9.68 -33.10 27.00
CA ASN A 393 10.43 -32.67 28.16
C ASN A 393 9.83 -31.40 28.74
N ILE A 394 9.60 -31.51 30.04
CA ILE A 394 8.99 -30.57 30.98
C ILE A 394 10.05 -29.54 31.39
N ALA A 395 9.67 -28.27 31.44
CA ALA A 395 10.24 -27.29 32.35
C ALA A 395 9.19 -26.20 32.63
N ASP A 396 8.81 -26.11 33.90
CA ASP A 396 8.01 -25.04 34.49
C ASP A 396 8.73 -23.69 34.36
N ASP A 397 7.99 -22.61 34.05
CA ASP A 397 8.24 -21.29 34.65
C ASP A 397 7.10 -20.29 34.34
N GLU A 398 6.53 -19.79 35.44
CA GLU A 398 5.76 -18.57 35.69
C GLU A 398 4.99 -17.87 34.54
N HIS A 399 3.66 -18.01 34.58
CA HIS A 399 2.70 -17.26 33.77
C HIS A 399 2.64 -15.77 34.13
N VAL A 400 3.25 -14.92 33.31
CA VAL A 400 2.86 -13.51 33.14
C VAL A 400 1.87 -13.44 31.97
N GLU A 401 0.61 -13.06 32.23
CA GLU A 401 -0.41 -12.83 31.20
C GLU A 401 0.02 -11.69 30.27
N HIS A 402 0.70 -12.03 29.18
CA HIS A 402 0.89 -11.16 28.04
C HIS A 402 -0.42 -11.11 27.23
N LYS A 403 -1.25 -10.09 27.49
CA LYS A 403 -2.32 -9.70 26.55
C LYS A 403 -1.68 -9.34 25.20
N ASN A 404 -2.09 -10.02 24.14
CA ASN A 404 -1.57 -9.84 22.80
C ASN A 404 -1.94 -8.44 22.26
N ILE A 405 -0.97 -7.79 21.62
CA ILE A 405 -1.07 -6.44 21.03
C ILE A 405 -2.24 -6.31 20.05
N SER A 406 -2.62 -7.42 19.40
CA SER A 406 -3.78 -7.47 18.50
C SER A 406 -5.11 -7.16 19.18
N ASP A 407 -5.24 -7.40 20.48
CA ASP A 407 -6.49 -7.23 21.22
C ASP A 407 -6.65 -5.78 21.71
N PHE A 408 -5.54 -5.06 21.86
CA PHE A 408 -5.51 -3.64 22.26
C PHE A 408 -5.63 -2.68 21.06
N GLU A 409 -5.14 -3.07 19.88
CA GLU A 409 -5.39 -2.32 18.63
C GLU A 409 -6.88 -2.38 18.22
N ASN A 410 -7.60 -3.44 18.60
CA ASN A 410 -9.03 -3.58 18.26
C ASN A 410 -9.97 -2.75 19.14
N SER A 411 -9.54 -2.25 20.30
CA SER A 411 -10.42 -1.50 21.21
C SER A 411 -10.53 -0.01 20.89
N PHE A 412 -9.77 0.51 19.93
CA PHE A 412 -9.69 1.96 19.69
C PHE A 412 -9.92 2.41 18.24
N GLU A 413 -10.33 1.51 17.34
CA GLU A 413 -11.05 1.86 16.09
C GLU A 413 -12.54 2.09 16.43
N GLN A 414 -12.82 2.98 17.38
CA GLN A 414 -14.18 3.30 17.80
C GLN A 414 -14.61 4.62 17.16
N ASP A 415 -14.76 4.57 15.84
CA ASP A 415 -15.68 5.40 15.04
C ASP A 415 -15.83 4.69 13.69
N CYS A 416 -17.05 4.24 13.41
CA CYS A 416 -17.47 3.13 12.53
C CYS A 416 -17.22 1.73 13.14
N GLN A 417 -18.27 0.91 13.26
CA GLN A 417 -18.23 -0.48 13.78
C GLN A 417 -17.31 -1.39 12.95
N CYS A 418 -15.99 -1.28 13.15
CA CYS A 418 -15.02 -2.13 12.49
C CYS A 418 -14.80 -3.39 13.32
N ALA A 419 -14.93 -4.55 12.69
CA ALA A 419 -14.80 -5.80 13.40
C ALA A 419 -13.32 -6.09 13.76
N PRO A 420 -13.04 -6.67 14.95
CA PRO A 420 -11.67 -6.96 15.39
C PRO A 420 -10.89 -7.77 14.36
N LYS A 421 -9.59 -7.49 14.18
CA LYS A 421 -8.73 -8.27 13.27
C LYS A 421 -8.21 -9.55 13.94
N SER A 422 -8.13 -9.57 15.27
CA SER A 422 -7.60 -10.69 16.08
C SER A 422 -8.53 -11.90 16.05
N MET A 423 -8.15 -12.98 15.33
CA MET A 423 -8.96 -14.21 15.32
C MET A 423 -9.04 -14.89 16.70
N LYS A 424 -8.07 -14.63 17.58
CA LYS A 424 -8.08 -15.08 18.98
C LYS A 424 -9.24 -14.43 19.75
N TYR A 425 -9.35 -13.10 19.66
CA TYR A 425 -10.43 -12.33 20.29
C TYR A 425 -11.82 -12.84 19.87
N TRP A 426 -12.02 -13.10 18.59
CA TRP A 426 -13.29 -13.66 18.10
C TRP A 426 -13.60 -15.02 18.72
N ARG A 427 -12.61 -15.91 18.78
CA ARG A 427 -12.79 -17.28 19.30
C ARG A 427 -13.11 -17.28 20.80
N GLU A 428 -12.45 -16.41 21.56
CA GLU A 428 -12.56 -16.37 23.02
C GLU A 428 -13.80 -15.59 23.49
N HIS A 429 -14.12 -14.46 22.85
CA HIS A 429 -15.20 -13.57 23.30
C HIS A 429 -16.48 -13.66 22.49
N HIS A 430 -16.42 -14.10 21.23
CA HIS A 430 -17.59 -14.14 20.32
C HIS A 430 -17.65 -15.45 19.50
N PRO A 431 -17.68 -16.63 20.14
CA PRO A 431 -17.55 -17.93 19.46
C PRO A 431 -18.63 -18.18 18.40
N ASN A 432 -19.86 -17.70 18.62
CA ASN A 432 -20.95 -17.82 17.64
C ASN A 432 -20.67 -17.03 16.36
N ARG A 433 -20.23 -15.77 16.49
CA ARG A 433 -19.82 -14.94 15.34
C ARG A 433 -18.60 -15.53 14.64
N PHE A 434 -17.66 -16.08 15.41
CA PHE A 434 -16.49 -16.75 14.86
C PHE A 434 -16.87 -17.97 14.01
N ALA A 435 -17.82 -18.80 14.45
CA ALA A 435 -18.30 -19.95 13.68
C ALA A 435 -18.92 -19.53 12.34
N ILE A 436 -19.74 -18.47 12.33
CA ILE A 436 -20.32 -17.91 11.10
C ILE A 436 -19.21 -17.40 10.17
N LEU A 437 -18.26 -16.63 10.70
CA LEU A 437 -17.11 -16.14 9.94
C LEU A 437 -16.32 -17.28 9.29
N GLN A 438 -16.11 -18.41 9.98
CA GLN A 438 -15.42 -19.56 9.39
C GLN A 438 -16.22 -20.18 8.24
N LYS A 439 -17.54 -20.30 8.37
CA LYS A 439 -18.40 -20.81 7.28
C LYS A 439 -18.35 -19.89 6.05
N VAL A 440 -18.49 -18.57 6.24
CA VAL A 440 -18.40 -17.59 5.16
C VAL A 440 -17.02 -17.64 4.49
N LYS A 441 -15.94 -17.70 5.28
CA LYS A 441 -14.58 -17.84 4.75
C LYS A 441 -14.39 -19.10 3.92
N ALA A 442 -14.96 -20.23 4.35
CA ALA A 442 -14.88 -21.49 3.60
C ALA A 442 -15.52 -21.37 2.21
N VAL A 443 -16.68 -20.72 2.11
CA VAL A 443 -17.35 -20.48 0.83
C VAL A 443 -16.57 -19.51 -0.06
N VAL A 444 -16.06 -18.41 0.49
CA VAL A 444 -15.23 -17.48 -0.29
C VAL A 444 -13.92 -18.15 -0.73
N MET A 445 -13.31 -19.01 0.08
CA MET A 445 -12.16 -19.82 -0.34
C MET A 445 -12.53 -20.79 -1.47
N ARG A 446 -13.73 -21.39 -1.44
CA ARG A 446 -14.16 -22.26 -2.53
C ARG A 446 -14.29 -21.49 -3.85
N ILE A 447 -14.89 -20.30 -3.82
CA ILE A 447 -14.95 -19.41 -5.00
C ILE A 447 -13.54 -19.02 -5.47
N ALA A 448 -12.61 -18.77 -4.54
CA ALA A 448 -11.21 -18.47 -4.86
C ALA A 448 -10.54 -19.62 -5.62
N GLU A 449 -10.76 -20.87 -5.19
CA GLU A 449 -10.28 -22.07 -5.88
C GLU A 449 -10.91 -22.22 -7.26
N ASP A 450 -12.24 -22.15 -7.35
CA ASP A 450 -12.98 -22.37 -8.60
C ASP A 450 -12.62 -21.31 -9.66
N THR A 451 -12.39 -20.06 -9.24
CA THR A 451 -12.02 -18.95 -10.13
C THR A 451 -10.50 -18.77 -10.30
N HIS A 452 -9.68 -19.58 -9.61
CA HIS A 452 -8.23 -19.43 -9.57
C HIS A 452 -7.78 -17.99 -9.24
N THR A 453 -8.45 -17.36 -8.28
CA THR A 453 -8.22 -15.96 -7.87
C THR A 453 -7.98 -15.93 -6.37
N PRO A 454 -6.90 -15.29 -5.85
CA PRO A 454 -6.63 -15.25 -4.43
C PRO A 454 -7.81 -14.65 -3.63
N MET A 455 -8.05 -15.22 -2.44
CA MET A 455 -9.21 -14.84 -1.61
C MET A 455 -9.23 -13.34 -1.26
N ASP A 456 -8.07 -12.77 -0.99
CA ASP A 456 -7.89 -11.35 -0.64
C ASP A 456 -8.07 -10.41 -1.84
N VAL A 457 -8.02 -10.93 -3.06
CA VAL A 457 -8.33 -10.23 -4.31
C VAL A 457 -9.83 -10.30 -4.61
N LEU A 458 -10.46 -11.45 -4.33
CA LEU A 458 -11.91 -11.62 -4.49
C LEU A 458 -12.71 -10.67 -3.60
N ILE A 459 -12.29 -10.50 -2.35
CA ILE A 459 -12.91 -9.55 -1.43
C ILE A 459 -11.93 -9.19 -0.33
N LYS A 460 -11.91 -7.90 0.05
CA LYS A 460 -11.07 -7.46 1.17
C LYS A 460 -11.49 -8.21 2.44
N PRO A 461 -10.58 -8.92 3.14
CA PRO A 461 -10.95 -9.75 4.29
C PRO A 461 -11.63 -8.99 5.44
N GLN A 462 -11.39 -7.68 5.57
CA GLN A 462 -12.07 -6.83 6.56
C GLN A 462 -13.56 -6.69 6.28
N ILE A 463 -13.99 -6.68 5.02
CA ILE A 463 -15.41 -6.57 4.65
C ILE A 463 -16.19 -7.79 5.17
N ILE A 464 -15.63 -8.99 4.98
CA ILE A 464 -16.22 -10.23 5.50
C ILE A 464 -16.26 -10.25 7.02
N ARG A 465 -15.21 -9.73 7.69
CA ARG A 465 -15.20 -9.57 9.15
C ARG A 465 -16.31 -8.61 9.61
N ASN A 466 -16.44 -7.45 8.97
CA ASN A 466 -17.47 -6.47 9.29
C ASN A 466 -18.88 -7.05 9.11
N LEU A 467 -19.11 -7.79 8.02
CA LEU A 467 -20.39 -8.48 7.78
C LEU A 467 -20.73 -9.42 8.95
N CYS A 468 -19.78 -10.27 9.35
CA CYS A 468 -19.97 -11.26 10.41
C CYS A 468 -19.98 -10.68 11.83
N TRP A 469 -19.77 -9.35 11.98
CA TRP A 469 -19.79 -8.66 13.27
C TRP A 469 -21.17 -8.10 13.64
N ASN A 470 -22.14 -8.20 12.73
CA ASN A 470 -23.50 -7.77 12.98
C ASN A 470 -24.28 -8.79 13.80
N ASP A 471 -25.05 -8.32 14.77
CA ASP A 471 -25.90 -9.16 15.62
C ASP A 471 -27.08 -9.78 14.86
N ASP A 472 -27.63 -9.05 13.89
CA ASP A 472 -28.77 -9.51 13.08
C ASP A 472 -28.35 -9.88 11.64
N ILE A 473 -27.26 -10.63 11.52
CA ILE A 473 -26.66 -10.98 10.22
C ILE A 473 -27.65 -11.67 9.26
N LYS A 474 -28.65 -12.38 9.77
CA LYS A 474 -29.65 -13.11 8.97
C LYS A 474 -30.59 -12.21 8.17
N ASN A 475 -30.80 -10.98 8.65
CA ASN A 475 -31.69 -10.01 8.00
C ASN A 475 -30.92 -8.97 7.17
N ILE A 476 -29.60 -9.09 7.05
CA ILE A 476 -28.78 -8.17 6.27
C ILE A 476 -28.91 -8.50 4.78
N ASP A 477 -29.18 -7.47 3.98
CA ASP A 477 -28.93 -7.52 2.54
C ASP A 477 -27.41 -7.55 2.32
N VAL A 478 -26.86 -8.75 2.13
CA VAL A 478 -25.42 -8.96 1.92
C VAL A 478 -24.93 -8.16 0.71
N ARG A 479 -25.72 -8.08 -0.36
CA ARG A 479 -25.32 -7.37 -1.58
C ARG A 479 -25.12 -5.88 -1.28
N LEU A 480 -26.12 -5.26 -0.66
CA LEU A 480 -26.07 -3.85 -0.30
C LEU A 480 -24.94 -3.56 0.70
N PHE A 481 -24.80 -4.41 1.72
CA PHE A 481 -23.75 -4.28 2.72
C PHE A 481 -22.34 -4.30 2.10
N LEU A 482 -22.06 -5.23 1.18
CA LEU A 482 -20.76 -5.31 0.52
C LEU A 482 -20.46 -4.05 -0.30
N ILE A 483 -21.45 -3.50 -1.01
CA ILE A 483 -21.31 -2.25 -1.77
C ILE A 483 -21.00 -1.07 -0.82
N GLU A 484 -21.73 -0.95 0.29
CA GLU A 484 -21.50 0.11 1.29
C GLU A 484 -20.12 0.03 1.92
N GLN A 485 -19.54 -1.18 2.02
CA GLN A 485 -18.17 -1.41 2.48
C GLN A 485 -17.10 -1.18 1.40
N GLY A 486 -17.49 -0.79 0.18
CA GLY A 486 -16.59 -0.49 -0.93
C GLY A 486 -16.14 -1.70 -1.75
N ALA A 487 -16.88 -2.81 -1.72
CA ALA A 487 -16.66 -3.90 -2.67
C ALA A 487 -17.06 -3.46 -4.09
N ARG A 488 -16.32 -3.95 -5.09
CA ARG A 488 -16.59 -3.66 -6.51
C ARG A 488 -17.75 -4.52 -7.00
N VAL A 489 -18.40 -4.10 -8.09
CA VAL A 489 -19.63 -4.74 -8.57
C VAL A 489 -19.35 -6.20 -8.94
N TRP A 490 -18.27 -6.46 -9.66
CA TRP A 490 -17.87 -7.84 -10.00
C TRP A 490 -17.65 -8.73 -8.76
N GLN A 491 -17.11 -8.18 -7.66
CA GLN A 491 -16.90 -8.92 -6.41
C GLN A 491 -18.23 -9.27 -5.76
N VAL A 492 -19.12 -8.29 -5.69
CA VAL A 492 -20.45 -8.41 -5.10
C VAL A 492 -21.27 -9.45 -5.86
N ASP A 493 -21.30 -9.35 -7.18
CA ASP A 493 -22.06 -10.26 -8.04
C ASP A 493 -21.50 -11.70 -7.96
N LEU A 494 -20.19 -11.86 -7.77
CA LEU A 494 -19.56 -13.16 -7.63
C LEU A 494 -19.81 -13.83 -6.25
N ILE A 495 -19.83 -13.07 -5.15
CA ILE A 495 -19.81 -13.65 -3.79
C ILE A 495 -21.15 -13.57 -3.06
N SER A 496 -22.00 -12.58 -3.34
CA SER A 496 -23.12 -12.21 -2.46
C SER A 496 -24.14 -13.33 -2.26
N GLU A 497 -24.53 -14.02 -3.33
CA GLU A 497 -25.52 -15.11 -3.25
C GLU A 497 -25.00 -16.29 -2.43
N SER A 498 -23.77 -16.74 -2.71
CA SER A 498 -23.13 -17.84 -1.99
C SER A 498 -22.95 -17.53 -0.51
N VAL A 499 -22.57 -16.29 -0.18
CA VAL A 499 -22.45 -15.83 1.21
C VAL A 499 -23.82 -15.77 1.90
N THR A 500 -24.85 -15.25 1.22
CA THR A 500 -26.23 -15.19 1.75
C THR A 500 -26.74 -16.57 2.15
N ARG A 501 -26.56 -17.59 1.29
CA ARG A 501 -27.01 -18.97 1.55
C ARG A 501 -26.37 -19.61 2.79
N VAL A 502 -25.20 -19.13 3.21
CA VAL A 502 -24.44 -19.68 4.36
C VAL A 502 -24.82 -19.00 5.67
N ILE A 503 -25.33 -17.77 5.57
CA ILE A 503 -25.72 -16.93 6.71
C ILE A 503 -27.14 -17.28 7.19
N ILE A 504 -28.05 -17.58 6.26
CA ILE A 504 -29.43 -18.07 6.53
C ILE A 504 -29.37 -19.46 7.16
#